data_AF-A0A9P2UQ76-F1
#
_entry.id   AF-A0A9P2UQ76-F1
#
_cell.length_a   1.000
_cell.length_b   1.000
_cell.length_c   1.000
_cell.angle_alpha   90.00
_cell.angle_beta   90.00
_cell.angle_gamma   90.00
#
_symmetry.space_group_name_H-M   'P 1'
#
loop_
_entity.id
_entity.type
_entity.pdbx_description
1 polymer ?
#
loop_
_entity_poly.entity_id
_entity_poly.type
_entity_poly.pdbx_seq_one_letter_code
_entity_poly.pdbx_strand_id
1 'polypeptide(L)'
;MSCTEQTLNENHQYPDGFVLFLGTLFAPTQDREQAGAGFTHKVGDVVRIHSPKLGTLYNTVMTSDKATPWNFGINALMRNLKQRELL
;
A
#
# COMPACT_ATOMS: atom_id res chain seq x y z
N MET A 1 -18.25 -16.31 4.28
CA MET A 1 -17.88 -15.21 5.17
C MET A 1 -16.65 -14.52 4.59
N SER A 2 -16.77 -13.26 4.17
CA SER A 2 -15.67 -12.48 3.61
C SER A 2 -14.79 -11.88 4.72
N CYS A 3 -13.55 -11.52 4.40
CA CYS A 3 -12.66 -10.81 5.34
C CYS A 3 -13.24 -9.44 5.74
N THR A 4 -14.05 -8.83 4.86
CA THR A 4 -14.80 -7.61 5.13
C THR A 4 -15.86 -7.81 6.20
N GLU A 5 -16.63 -8.91 6.15
CA GLU A 5 -17.65 -9.25 7.17
C GLU A 5 -17.02 -9.57 8.54
N GLN A 6 -15.82 -10.14 8.54
CA GLN A 6 -15.07 -10.35 9.80
C GLN A 6 -14.54 -9.04 10.38
N THR A 7 -14.22 -8.07 9.53
CA THR A 7 -13.69 -6.76 9.97
C THR A 7 -14.80 -5.82 10.43
N LEU A 8 -15.91 -5.74 9.68
CA LEU A 8 -17.04 -4.88 9.98
C LEU A 8 -18.25 -5.72 10.42
N ASN A 9 -18.53 -5.71 11.72
CA ASN A 9 -19.60 -6.49 12.33
C ASN A 9 -20.21 -5.80 13.55
N GLU A 10 -21.14 -6.47 14.24
CA GLU A 10 -21.82 -5.99 15.44
C GLU A 10 -20.87 -5.60 16.60
N ASN A 11 -19.61 -6.06 16.58
CA ASN A 11 -18.62 -5.77 17.61
C ASN A 11 -17.55 -4.76 17.17
N HIS A 12 -17.42 -4.48 15.86
CA HIS A 12 -16.40 -3.58 15.32
C HIS A 12 -17.03 -2.62 14.31
N GLN A 13 -17.20 -1.36 14.70
CA GLN A 13 -17.78 -0.30 13.87
C GLN A 13 -16.75 0.76 13.50
N TYR A 14 -16.73 1.12 12.20
CA TYR A 14 -15.84 2.13 11.64
C TYR A 14 -16.69 3.12 10.81
N PRO A 15 -17.33 4.12 11.43
CA PRO A 15 -18.28 5.01 10.75
C PRO A 15 -17.63 5.82 9.60
N ASP A 16 -16.34 6.12 9.71
CA ASP A 16 -15.57 6.83 8.67
C ASP A 16 -14.85 5.88 7.70
N GLY A 17 -15.08 4.58 7.82
CA GLY A 17 -14.48 3.53 7.00
C GLY A 17 -13.13 3.00 7.52
N PHE A 18 -12.58 2.03 6.78
CA PHE A 18 -11.30 1.38 7.10
C PHE A 18 -10.57 0.98 5.82
N VAL A 19 -9.26 0.75 5.94
CA VAL A 19 -8.44 0.13 4.90
C VAL A 19 -8.05 -1.26 5.38
N LEU A 20 -8.44 -2.29 4.62
CA LEU A 20 -8.13 -3.68 4.92
C LEU A 20 -7.02 -4.18 4.01
N PHE A 21 -5.85 -4.46 4.60
CA PHE A 21 -4.75 -5.08 3.88
C PHE A 21 -4.99 -6.59 3.80
N LEU A 22 -5.21 -7.12 2.60
CA LEU A 22 -5.53 -8.53 2.35
C LEU A 22 -4.30 -9.46 2.34
N GLY A 23 -3.14 -8.95 2.78
CA GLY A 23 -1.86 -9.63 2.70
C GLY A 23 -1.16 -9.47 1.34
N THR A 24 0.03 -10.07 1.24
CA THR A 24 0.86 -10.03 0.04
C THR A 24 0.59 -11.28 -0.79
N LEU A 25 0.27 -11.11 -2.08
CA LEU A 25 -0.03 -12.23 -2.99
C LEU A 25 1.17 -13.14 -3.26
N PHE A 26 2.39 -12.62 -3.10
CA PHE A 26 3.63 -13.36 -3.34
C PHE A 26 4.73 -12.86 -2.39
N ALA A 27 5.54 -13.78 -1.87
CA ALA A 27 6.78 -13.43 -1.20
C ALA A 27 7.89 -13.28 -2.25
N PRO A 28 8.68 -12.19 -2.26
CA PRO A 28 9.80 -12.06 -3.16
C PRO A 28 10.93 -12.99 -2.69
N THR A 29 10.95 -14.21 -3.23
CA THR A 29 11.95 -15.25 -2.90
C THR A 29 13.17 -15.21 -3.80
N GLN A 30 13.16 -14.37 -4.84
CA GLN A 30 14.27 -14.27 -5.76
C GLN A 30 15.43 -13.51 -5.12
N ASP A 31 16.56 -14.19 -5.01
CA ASP A 31 17.78 -13.62 -4.46
C ASP A 31 18.23 -12.39 -5.26
N ARG A 32 18.52 -11.31 -4.54
CA ARG A 32 19.00 -10.07 -5.16
C ARG A 32 20.52 -10.00 -5.27
N GLU A 33 21.23 -10.46 -4.24
CA GLU A 33 22.70 -10.37 -4.16
C GLU A 33 23.36 -11.74 -4.05
N GLN A 34 22.97 -12.50 -3.04
CA GLN A 34 23.60 -13.77 -2.68
C GLN A 34 22.55 -14.86 -2.66
N ALA A 35 22.94 -16.06 -3.10
CA ALA A 35 22.05 -17.22 -3.10
C ALA A 35 21.55 -17.52 -1.68
N GLY A 36 20.23 -17.68 -1.52
CA GLY A 36 19.55 -17.92 -0.25
C GLY A 36 19.35 -16.70 0.65
N ALA A 37 19.76 -15.49 0.24
CA ALA A 37 19.59 -14.27 1.02
C ALA A 37 18.21 -13.61 0.84
N GLY A 38 17.43 -14.07 -0.14
CA GLY A 38 16.15 -13.52 -0.52
C GLY A 38 16.26 -12.11 -1.13
N PHE A 39 15.14 -11.40 -1.08
CA PHE A 39 15.02 -10.06 -1.60
C PHE A 39 14.88 -9.04 -0.47
N THR A 40 15.69 -7.99 -0.51
CA THR A 40 15.52 -6.81 0.35
C THR A 40 15.68 -5.54 -0.47
N HIS A 41 14.86 -4.53 -0.15
CA HIS A 41 14.95 -3.22 -0.76
C HIS A 41 16.23 -2.47 -0.35
N LYS A 42 16.76 -1.66 -1.26
CA LYS A 42 17.86 -0.73 -1.03
C LYS A 42 17.40 0.69 -1.26
N VAL A 43 18.08 1.65 -0.63
CA VAL A 43 17.87 3.07 -0.91
C VAL A 43 18.03 3.35 -2.41
N GLY A 44 17.10 4.11 -2.97
CA GLY A 44 17.02 4.41 -4.40
C GLY A 44 16.20 3.40 -5.22
N ASP A 45 15.83 2.24 -4.63
CA ASP A 45 14.88 1.34 -5.30
C ASP A 45 13.56 2.05 -5.57
N VAL A 46 12.94 1.71 -6.68
CA VAL A 46 11.63 2.24 -7.04
C VAL A 46 10.61 1.13 -7.08
N VAL A 47 9.67 1.19 -6.13
CA VAL A 47 8.55 0.26 -6.02
C VAL A 47 7.35 0.83 -6.77
N ARG A 48 6.79 0.03 -7.68
CA ARG A 48 5.57 0.37 -8.43
C ARG A 48 4.57 -0.76 -8.30
N ILE A 49 3.36 -0.44 -7.84
CA ILE A 49 2.23 -1.39 -7.76
C ILE A 49 1.11 -0.81 -8.61
N HIS A 50 0.68 -1.56 -9.62
CA HIS A 50 -0.33 -1.10 -10.58
C HIS A 50 -1.60 -1.94 -10.50
N SER A 51 -2.75 -1.29 -10.65
CA SER A 51 -4.00 -1.94 -11.01
C SER A 51 -4.76 -1.08 -12.04
N PRO A 52 -5.50 -1.71 -12.97
CA PRO A 52 -6.29 -0.96 -13.95
C PRO A 52 -7.30 0.00 -13.31
N LYS A 53 -7.86 -0.37 -12.15
CA LYS A 53 -8.89 0.42 -11.46
C LYS A 53 -8.33 1.60 -10.67
N LEU A 54 -7.20 1.43 -9.97
CA LEU A 54 -6.67 2.46 -9.06
C LEU A 54 -5.50 3.25 -9.67
N GLY A 55 -4.93 2.78 -10.77
CA GLY A 55 -3.68 3.30 -11.32
C GLY A 55 -2.47 2.71 -10.59
N THR A 56 -1.43 3.53 -10.43
CA THR A 56 -0.13 3.08 -9.90
C THR A 56 0.21 3.78 -8.60
N LEU A 57 0.51 2.99 -7.56
CA LEU A 57 1.22 3.46 -6.37
C LEU A 57 2.72 3.40 -6.65
N TYR A 58 3.41 4.50 -6.40
CA TYR A 58 4.84 4.65 -6.63
C TYR A 58 5.54 5.06 -5.34
N ASN A 59 6.65 4.41 -5.00
CA ASN A 59 7.48 4.78 -3.86
C ASN A 59 8.96 4.59 -4.19
N THR A 60 9.77 5.62 -3.94
CA THR A 60 11.23 5.50 -3.95
C THR A 60 11.70 5.19 -2.53
N VAL A 61 12.47 4.11 -2.36
CA VAL A 61 12.97 3.66 -1.06
C VAL A 61 14.02 4.63 -0.54
N MET A 62 13.81 5.11 0.68
CA MET A 62 14.69 6.04 1.40
C MET A 62 14.58 5.77 2.90
N THR A 63 15.57 6.21 3.67
CA THR A 63 15.51 6.16 5.14
C THR A 63 14.60 7.26 5.68
N SER A 64 13.90 6.99 6.78
CA SER A 64 12.86 7.88 7.32
C SER A 64 13.38 9.25 7.75
N ASP A 65 14.62 9.33 8.22
CA ASP A 65 15.31 10.57 8.60
C ASP A 65 15.59 11.50 7.40
N LYS A 66 15.68 10.93 6.20
CA LYS A 66 15.94 11.67 4.95
C LYS A 66 14.70 11.83 4.08
N ALA A 67 13.60 11.16 4.43
CA ALA A 67 12.36 11.27 3.70
C ALA A 67 11.79 12.70 3.85
N THR A 68 11.28 13.26 2.76
CA THR A 68 10.61 14.55 2.82
C THR A 68 9.35 14.46 3.68
N PRO A 69 8.99 15.50 4.45
CA PRO A 69 7.73 15.53 5.18
C PRO A 69 6.54 15.26 4.26
N TRP A 70 5.56 14.53 4.77
CA TRP A 70 4.38 14.17 4.00
C TRP A 70 3.48 15.38 3.78
N ASN A 71 3.12 15.64 2.52
CA ASN A 71 2.14 16.66 2.14
C ASN A 71 0.85 16.05 1.56
N PHE A 72 0.82 14.73 1.39
CA PHE A 72 -0.30 13.98 0.83
C PHE A 72 -0.79 12.96 1.87
N GLY A 73 -1.94 13.22 2.47
CA GLY A 73 -2.59 12.34 3.45
C GLY A 73 -3.88 11.73 2.93
N ILE A 74 -4.62 11.04 3.81
CA ILE A 74 -5.86 10.32 3.48
C ILE A 74 -6.90 11.23 2.81
N ASN A 75 -7.08 12.46 3.30
CA ASN A 75 -8.02 13.41 2.70
C ASN A 75 -7.64 13.79 1.26
N ALA A 76 -6.33 13.91 0.97
CA ALA A 76 -5.86 14.18 -0.39
C ALA A 76 -6.07 12.96 -1.30
N LEU A 77 -5.87 11.75 -0.77
CA LEU A 77 -6.17 10.51 -1.46
C LEU A 77 -7.65 10.40 -1.85
N MET A 78 -8.57 10.59 -0.91
CA MET A 78 -10.00 10.50 -1.18
C MET A 78 -10.46 11.53 -2.22
N ARG A 79 -9.94 12.77 -2.13
CA ARG A 79 -10.20 13.79 -3.16
C ARG A 79 -9.66 13.40 -4.53
N ASN A 80 -8.44 12.84 -4.59
CA ASN A 80 -7.84 12.38 -5.84
C ASN A 80 -8.67 11.26 -6.49
N LEU A 81 -9.11 10.28 -5.70
CA LEU A 81 -9.94 9.18 -6.19
C LEU A 81 -11.29 9.67 -6.72
N LYS A 82 -11.95 10.58 -5.98
CA LYS A 82 -13.20 11.20 -6.43
C LYS A 82 -13.05 11.99 -7.73
N GLN A 83 -11.98 12.79 -7.85
CA GLN A 83 -11.68 13.54 -9.08
C GLN A 83 -11.46 12.65 -10.30
N ARG A 84 -11.08 11.39 -10.08
CA ARG A 84 -10.85 10.39 -11.12
C ARG A 84 -12.05 9.45 -11.31
N GLU A 85 -13.18 9.74 -10.66
CA GLU A 85 -14.41 8.95 -10.71
C GLU A 85 -14.23 7.49 -10.23
N LEU A 86 -13.35 7.29 -9.25
CA LEU A 86 -13.07 5.98 -8.65
C LEU A 86 -13.80 5.74 -7.31
N LEU A 87 -14.42 6.80 -6.76
CA LEU A 87 -15.22 6.83 -5.53
C LEU A 87 -16.33 7.88 -5.65
#